data_AF-A0A6M3JU62-F1
#
_entry.id   AF-A0A6M3JU62-F1
#
_cell.length_a   1.000
_cell.length_b   1.000
_cell.length_c   1.000
_cell.angle_alpha   90.00
_cell.angle_beta   90.00
_cell.angle_gamma   90.00
#
_symmetry.space_group_name_H-M   'P 1'
#
loop_
_entity.id
_entity.type
_entity.pdbx_description
1 polymer ?
#
loop_
_entity_poly.entity_id
_entity_poly.type
_entity_poly.pdbx_seq_one_letter_code
_entity_poly.pdbx_strand_id
1 'polypeptide(L)' 'MKASLQYPYYYAWGNNPKRIKMCLRPCKIIAHGKMNSRLIEFKNGQQEIVSGNSLRKIKKS' A
#
# COMPACT_ATOMS: atom_id res chain seq x y z
N MET A 1 -3.42 -4.05 13.38
CA MET A 1 -2.16 -4.45 12.70
C MET A 1 -1.00 -3.75 13.39
N LYS A 2 -0.05 -4.49 13.96
CA LYS A 2 1.17 -3.90 14.52
C LYS A 2 2.02 -3.36 13.36
N ALA A 3 2.48 -2.12 13.45
CA ALA A 3 3.33 -1.53 12.43
C ALA A 3 4.71 -2.23 12.46
N SER A 4 5.02 -3.03 11.44
CA SER A 4 6.41 -3.36 11.16
C SER A 4 7.07 -2.12 10.54
N LEU A 5 8.23 -1.69 11.04
CA LEU A 5 8.95 -0.52 10.50
C LEU A 5 9.18 -0.61 8.97
N GLN A 6 9.24 -1.84 8.44
CA GLN A 6 9.50 -2.12 7.04
C GLN A 6 8.30 -1.92 6.11
N TYR A 7 7.07 -1.96 6.63
CA TYR A 7 5.82 -1.78 5.86
C TYR A 7 4.88 -0.82 6.61
N PRO A 8 5.16 0.49 6.59
CA PRO A 8 4.44 1.47 7.41
C PRO A 8 3.04 1.83 6.87
N TYR A 9 2.68 1.36 5.69
CA TYR A 9 1.39 1.64 5.05
C TYR A 9 0.60 0.35 4.80
N TYR A 10 -0.69 0.50 4.52
CA TYR A 10 -1.51 -0.55 3.93
C TYR A 10 -2.34 0.01 2.77
N TYR A 11 -2.68 -0.86 1.83
CA TYR A 11 -3.58 -0.53 0.73
C TYR A 11 -5.04 -0.64 1.18
N ALA A 12 -5.84 0.42 1.04
CA ALA A 12 -7.16 0.54 1.69
C ALA A 12 -8.36 0.32 0.74
N TRP A 13 -8.16 0.30 -0.57
CA TRP A 13 -9.27 0.19 -1.52
C TRP A 13 -9.60 -1.27 -1.83
N GLY A 14 -10.89 -1.57 -2.01
CA GLY A 14 -11.40 -2.92 -2.28
C GLY A 14 -12.57 -2.97 -3.27
N ASN A 15 -12.73 -1.94 -4.11
CA ASN A 15 -13.91 -1.77 -4.97
C ASN A 15 -13.87 -2.53 -6.31
N ASN A 16 -12.90 -3.41 -6.53
CA ASN A 16 -12.86 -4.31 -7.70
C ASN A 16 -12.08 -5.59 -7.39
N PRO A 17 -12.24 -6.67 -8.18
CA PRO A 17 -11.61 -7.96 -7.90
C PRO A 17 -10.08 -7.92 -7.75
N LYS A 18 -9.37 -7.07 -8.51
CA LYS A 18 -7.92 -6.87 -8.35
C LYS A 18 -7.59 -6.25 -6.99
N ARG A 19 -8.33 -5.20 -6.61
CA ARG A 19 -8.11 -4.42 -5.38
C ARG A 19 -8.48 -5.20 -4.13
N ILE A 20 -9.49 -6.08 -4.18
CA ILE A 20 -9.83 -6.98 -3.07
C ILE A 20 -8.62 -7.80 -2.65
N LYS A 21 -7.84 -8.33 -3.61
CA LYS A 21 -6.61 -9.10 -3.34
C LYS A 21 -5.46 -8.26 -2.74
N MET A 22 -5.56 -6.93 -2.80
CA MET A 22 -4.57 -5.99 -2.26
C MET A 22 -5.04 -5.32 -0.96
N CYS A 23 -6.34 -5.29 -0.71
CA CYS A 23 -6.96 -4.57 0.40
C CYS A 23 -6.43 -5.05 1.75
N LEU A 24 -6.19 -4.10 2.66
CA LEU A 24 -5.62 -4.28 3.99
C LEU A 24 -4.23 -4.92 4.03
N ARG A 25 -3.56 -5.14 2.88
CA ARG A 25 -2.20 -5.70 2.87
C ARG A 25 -1.18 -4.61 3.23
N PRO A 26 -0.25 -4.90 4.16
CA PRO A 26 0.87 -4.01 4.46
C PRO A 26 1.79 -3.82 3.25
N CYS A 27 2.24 -2.59 3.04
CA CYS A 27 3.13 -2.20 1.96
C CYS A 27 4.07 -1.07 2.39
N LYS A 28 5.12 -0.86 1.59
CA LYS A 28 6.01 0.30 1.66
C LYS A 28 5.99 1.03 0.33
N ILE A 29 6.23 2.34 0.38
CA ILE A 29 6.39 3.15 -0.83
C ILE A 29 7.85 3.03 -1.26
N ILE A 30 8.08 2.73 -2.53
CA ILE A 30 9.41 2.62 -3.14
C ILE A 30 9.74 3.89 -3.93
N ALA A 31 8.77 4.47 -4.63
CA ALA A 31 8.97 5.68 -5.42
C ALA A 31 7.69 6.53 -5.51
N HIS A 32 7.89 7.82 -5.76
CA HIS A 32 6.85 8.81 -6.00
C HIS A 32 6.81 9.19 -7.48
N GLY A 33 5.64 9.05 -8.12
CA GLY A 33 5.42 9.48 -9.49
C GLY A 33 4.65 10.80 -9.59
N LYS A 34 4.26 11.16 -10.82
CA LYS A 34 3.39 12.33 -11.09
C LYS A 34 1.92 12.00 -10.78
N MET A 35 1.07 13.03 -10.65
CA MET A 35 -0.37 12.90 -10.37
C MET A 35 -0.69 12.06 -9.12
N ASN A 36 0.12 12.21 -8.06
CA ASN A 36 -0.02 11.45 -6.80
C ASN A 36 0.02 9.92 -6.99
N SER A 37 0.72 9.43 -8.01
CA SER A 37 1.01 8.01 -8.16
C SER A 37 2.17 7.59 -7.25
N ARG A 38 2.13 6.36 -6.74
CA ARG A 38 3.15 5.78 -5.85
C ARG A 38 3.42 4.35 -6.28
N LEU A 39 4.69 4.01 -6.45
CA LEU A 39 5.12 2.62 -6.56
C LEU A 39 5.19 2.05 -5.15
N ILE A 40 4.43 0.99 -4.89
CA ILE A 40 4.45 0.28 -3.61
C ILE A 40 4.97 -1.13 -3.79
N GLU A 41 5.54 -1.68 -2.72
CA GLU A 41 5.94 -3.07 -2.62
C GLU A 41 5.27 -3.73 -1.41
N PHE A 42 4.66 -4.89 -1.65
CA PHE A 42 4.08 -5.75 -0.64
C PHE A 42 5.12 -6.75 -0.11
N LYS A 43 4.82 -7.39 1.03
CA LYS A 43 5.71 -8.39 1.67
C LYS A 43 6.17 -9.53 0.75
N ASN A 44 5.33 -9.93 -0.22
CA ASN A 44 5.62 -11.02 -1.15
C ASN A 44 6.44 -10.57 -2.38
N GLY A 45 7.02 -9.37 -2.38
CA GLY A 45 7.77 -8.81 -3.50
C GLY A 45 6.89 -8.29 -4.65
N GLN A 46 5.56 -8.41 -4.56
CA GLN A 46 4.65 -7.83 -5.54
C GLN A 46 4.77 -6.31 -5.51
N GLN A 47 4.99 -5.70 -6.68
CA GLN A 47 5.02 -4.26 -6.86
C GLN A 47 3.83 -3.77 -7.68
N GLU A 48 3.28 -2.62 -7.30
CA GLU A 48 2.14 -2.01 -8.00
C GLU A 48 2.26 -0.49 -8.00
N ILE A 49 1.89 0.15 -9.11
CA ILE A 49 1.70 1.61 -9.17
C ILE A 49 0.24 1.89 -8.80
N VAL A 50 0.06 2.66 -7.74
CA VAL A 50 -1.26 2.97 -7.18
C VAL A 50 -1.43 4.45 -6.91
N SER A 51 -2.68 4.90 -6.72
CA SER A 51 -2.95 6.24 -6.23
C SER A 51 -2.48 6.38 -4.79
N GLY A 52 -1.87 7.50 -4.46
CA GLY A 52 -1.55 7.85 -3.09
C GLY A 52 -2.76 7.90 -2.15
N ASN A 53 -3.95 8.16 -2.71
CA ASN A 53 -5.19 8.20 -1.96
C ASN A 53 -5.65 6.81 -1.49
N SER A 54 -5.16 5.74 -2.10
CA SER A 54 -5.46 4.37 -1.70
C SER A 54 -4.59 3.86 -0.55
N LEU A 55 -3.60 4.64 -0.10
CA LEU A 55 -2.71 4.25 0.98
C LEU A 55 -3.11 4.88 2.31
N ARG A 56 -2.96 4.12 3.40
CA ARG A 56 -3.18 4.59 4.77
C ARG A 56 -2.00 4.18 5.64
N LYS A 57 -1.62 5.05 6.58
CA LYS A 57 -0.56 4.75 7.56
C LYS A 57 -1.08 3.72 8.56
N ILE A 58 -0.26 2.73 8.89
CA ILE A 58 -0.52 1.84 10.02
C ILE A 58 -0.20 2.62 11.30
N LYS A 59 -1.16 2.79 12.21
CA LYS A 59 -0.91 3.41 13.50
C LYS A 59 0.06 2.52 14.29
N LYS A 60 1.13 3.12 14.83
CA LYS A 60 1.91 2.50 15.89
C LYS A 60 1.03 2.48 17.14
N SER A 61 0.89 1.31 17.75
CA SER A 61 0.24 1.15 19.05
C SER A 61 1.29 1.08 20.13
#